data_AF-A0A2T0BH35-F1
#
_entry.id   AF-A0A2T0BH35-F1
#
_cell.length_a   1.000
_cell.length_b   1.000
_cell.length_c   1.000
_cell.angle_alpha   90.00
_cell.angle_beta   90.00
_cell.angle_gamma   90.00
#
_symmetry.space_group_name_H-M   'P 1'
#
loop_
_entity.id
_entity.type
_entity.pdbx_description
1 polymer ?
#
loop_
_entity_poly.entity_id
_entity_poly.type
_entity_poly.pdbx_seq_one_letter_code
_entity_poly.pdbx_strand_id
1 'polypeptide(L)'
;MNKEMNKLRSKVTKYDMICGLFMSLLIGTVLNRKIAIAFLLGISIAAVNYIVSVYAISKWLERKSYRVLITTTLRIFFVTICAVPFIYNFELIAAYLIGFTSHFIVLGYCIISKEGK
;
A
#
# COMPACT_ATOMS: atom_id res chain seq x y z
N MET A 1 10.58 -7.07 -17.25
CA MET A 1 9.28 -6.76 -16.61
C MET A 1 8.29 -6.46 -17.71
N ASN A 2 7.12 -7.12 -17.73
CA ASN A 2 6.13 -6.92 -18.81
C ASN A 2 5.68 -5.44 -18.84
N LYS A 3 5.60 -4.83 -20.04
CA LYS A 3 5.19 -3.43 -20.24
C LYS A 3 3.84 -3.15 -19.58
N GLU A 4 2.95 -4.13 -19.56
CA GLU A 4 1.62 -4.00 -18.96
C GLU A 4 1.63 -3.95 -17.43
N MET A 5 2.46 -4.76 -16.78
CA MET A 5 2.62 -4.73 -15.32
C MET A 5 3.25 -3.42 -14.87
N ASN A 6 4.19 -2.87 -15.66
CA ASN A 6 4.79 -1.58 -15.35
C ASN A 6 3.78 -0.43 -15.46
N LYS A 7 2.91 -0.45 -16.50
CA LYS A 7 1.81 0.50 -16.63
C LYS A 7 0.82 0.40 -15.48
N LEU A 8 0.43 -0.82 -15.08
CA LEU A 8 -0.48 -1.03 -13.96
C LEU A 8 0.13 -0.54 -12.64
N ARG A 9 1.39 -0.90 -12.37
CA ARG A 9 2.13 -0.43 -11.20
C ARG A 9 2.16 1.10 -11.12
N SER A 10 2.54 1.76 -12.22
CA SER A 10 2.60 3.22 -12.27
C SER A 10 1.23 3.86 -12.05
N LYS A 11 0.16 3.30 -12.64
CA LYS A 11 -1.20 3.80 -12.47
C LYS A 11 -1.65 3.66 -11.01
N VAL A 12 -1.54 2.47 -10.43
CA VAL A 12 -1.92 2.20 -9.02
C VAL A 12 -1.17 3.15 -8.07
N THR A 13 0.17 3.24 -8.16
CA THR A 13 0.94 4.13 -7.28
C THR A 13 0.54 5.59 -7.43
N LYS A 14 0.24 6.05 -8.65
CA LYS A 14 -0.17 7.44 -8.89
C LYS A 14 -1.56 7.73 -8.29
N TYR A 15 -2.51 6.82 -8.47
CA TYR A 15 -3.85 6.94 -7.88
C TYR A 15 -3.81 6.84 -6.35
N ASP A 16 -3.04 5.90 -5.78
CA ASP A 16 -2.86 5.79 -4.32
C ASP A 16 -2.29 7.07 -3.73
N MET A 17 -1.25 7.64 -4.35
CA MET A 17 -0.65 8.87 -3.84
C MET A 17 -1.64 10.04 -3.93
N ILE A 18 -2.36 10.20 -5.05
CA ILE A 18 -3.31 11.29 -5.23
C ILE A 18 -4.51 11.14 -4.28
N CYS A 19 -5.18 9.99 -4.28
CA CYS A 19 -6.31 9.72 -3.41
C CYS A 19 -5.91 9.75 -1.93
N GLY A 20 -4.74 9.20 -1.62
CA GLY A 20 -4.20 9.17 -0.27
C GLY A 20 -3.88 10.55 0.29
N LEU A 21 -3.22 11.42 -0.51
CA LEU A 21 -3.00 12.81 -0.14
C LEU A 21 -4.30 13.56 0.07
N PHE A 22 -5.26 13.40 -0.86
CA PHE A 22 -6.53 14.09 -0.80
C PHE A 22 -7.34 13.68 0.45
N MET A 23 -7.42 12.37 0.72
CA MET A 23 -8.09 11.84 1.91
C MET A 23 -7.37 12.23 3.20
N SER A 24 -6.04 12.21 3.23
CA SER A 24 -5.27 12.67 4.39
C SER A 24 -5.50 14.15 4.69
N LEU A 25 -5.64 14.99 3.65
CA LEU A 25 -5.94 16.40 3.82
C LEU A 25 -7.33 16.59 4.46
N LEU A 26 -8.34 15.89 3.96
CA LEU A 26 -9.70 15.92 4.52
C LEU A 26 -9.75 15.41 5.98
N ILE A 27 -9.06 14.31 6.26
CA ILE A 27 -8.97 13.75 7.63
C ILE A 27 -8.23 14.74 8.54
N GLY A 28 -7.21 15.41 8.05
CA GLY A 28 -6.41 16.37 8.82
C GLY A 28 -7.19 17.63 9.21
N THR A 29 -8.13 18.07 8.37
CA THR A 29 -9.03 19.19 8.68
C THR A 29 -10.21 18.81 9.56
N VAL A 30 -10.73 17.58 9.47
CA VAL A 30 -11.94 17.16 10.21
C VAL A 30 -11.62 16.53 11.58
N LEU A 31 -10.60 15.68 11.65
CA LEU A 31 -10.29 14.88 12.84
C LEU A 31 -9.11 15.46 13.62
N ASN A 32 -7.89 15.22 13.13
CA ASN A 32 -6.66 15.66 13.77
C ASN A 32 -5.45 15.44 12.84
N ARG A 33 -4.45 16.33 12.93
CA ARG A 33 -3.20 16.20 12.14
C ARG A 33 -2.45 14.89 12.40
N LYS A 34 -2.42 14.39 13.65
CA LYS A 34 -1.73 13.13 13.99
C LYS A 34 -2.36 11.92 13.28
N ILE A 35 -3.70 11.89 13.22
CA ILE A 35 -4.48 10.84 12.56
C ILE A 35 -4.24 10.87 11.05
N ALA A 36 -4.24 12.05 10.45
CA ALA A 36 -3.92 12.23 9.03
C ALA A 36 -2.52 11.71 8.67
N ILE A 37 -1.51 12.02 9.49
CA ILE A 37 -0.14 11.52 9.28
C ILE A 37 -0.08 9.99 9.37
N ALA A 38 -0.74 9.39 10.36
CA ALA A 38 -0.80 7.93 10.50
C ALA A 38 -1.48 7.26 9.29
N PHE A 39 -2.57 7.84 8.79
CA PHE A 39 -3.27 7.39 7.59
C PHE A 39 -2.38 7.46 6.34
N LEU A 40 -1.69 8.59 6.13
CA LEU A 40 -0.80 8.80 4.99
C LEU A 40 0.43 7.88 5.03
N LEU A 41 0.95 7.58 6.23
CA LEU A 41 1.96 6.55 6.44
C LEU A 41 1.44 5.16 6.07
N GLY A 42 0.21 4.81 6.46
CA GLY A 42 -0.44 3.54 6.10
C GLY A 42 -0.49 3.32 4.59
N ILE A 43 -0.95 4.33 3.84
CA ILE A 43 -1.01 4.27 2.37
C ILE A 43 0.39 4.18 1.76
N SER A 44 1.34 4.97 2.26
CA SER A 44 2.71 4.97 1.75
C SER A 44 3.37 3.60 1.92
N ILE A 45 3.18 2.98 3.09
CA ILE A 45 3.70 1.64 3.38
C ILE A 45 3.00 0.59 2.53
N ALA A 46 1.69 0.68 2.32
CA ALA A 46 0.96 -0.20 1.41
C ALA A 46 1.48 -0.10 -0.04
N ALA A 47 1.73 1.11 -0.53
CA ALA A 47 2.28 1.34 -1.87
C ALA A 47 3.69 0.74 -2.02
N VAL A 48 4.58 0.95 -1.04
CA VAL A 48 5.92 0.32 -1.03
C VAL A 48 5.79 -1.20 -0.99
N ASN A 49 4.91 -1.72 -0.13
CA ASN A 49 4.65 -3.15 0.00
C ASN A 49 4.20 -3.76 -1.34
N TYR A 50 3.30 -3.10 -2.05
CA TYR A 50 2.84 -3.51 -3.38
C TYR A 50 3.95 -3.44 -4.44
N ILE A 51 4.72 -2.35 -4.47
CA ILE A 51 5.85 -2.21 -5.39
C ILE A 51 6.85 -3.36 -5.23
N VAL A 52 7.22 -3.68 -3.99
CA VAL A 52 8.12 -4.78 -3.67
C VAL A 52 7.49 -6.12 -4.06
N SER A 53 6.17 -6.29 -3.87
CA SER A 53 5.42 -7.47 -4.33
C SER A 53 5.55 -7.69 -5.83
N VAL A 54 5.22 -6.66 -6.61
CA VAL A 54 5.21 -6.72 -8.07
C VAL A 54 6.62 -7.01 -8.58
N TYR A 55 7.64 -6.42 -7.97
CA TYR A 55 9.02 -6.68 -8.31
C TYR A 55 9.45 -8.11 -7.95
N ALA A 56 9.10 -8.59 -6.75
CA ALA A 56 9.44 -9.94 -6.30
C ALA A 56 8.76 -10.99 -7.18
N ILE A 57 7.47 -10.85 -7.47
CA ILE A 57 6.74 -11.74 -8.37
C ILE A 57 7.37 -11.69 -9.77
N SER A 58 7.55 -10.50 -10.36
CA SER A 58 8.13 -10.38 -11.70
C SER A 58 9.53 -10.97 -11.85
N LYS A 59 10.31 -11.04 -10.76
CA LYS A 59 11.69 -11.52 -10.77
C LYS A 59 11.83 -12.99 -10.40
N TRP A 60 10.96 -13.49 -9.53
CA TRP A 60 11.11 -14.82 -8.91
C TRP A 60 10.04 -15.82 -9.32
N LEU A 61 8.98 -15.40 -10.04
CA LEU A 61 7.92 -16.30 -10.52
C LEU A 61 8.45 -17.45 -11.37
N GLU A 62 9.53 -17.24 -12.13
CA GLU A 62 10.18 -18.27 -12.96
C GLU A 62 11.32 -19.02 -12.25
N ARG A 63 11.82 -18.53 -11.09
CA ARG A 63 13.02 -19.09 -10.43
C ARG A 63 12.81 -19.24 -8.92
N LYS A 64 12.31 -20.42 -8.55
CA LYS A 64 12.30 -21.05 -7.21
C LYS A 64 11.41 -20.37 -6.14
N SER A 65 10.43 -21.14 -5.67
CA SER A 65 9.38 -20.78 -4.69
C SER A 65 9.89 -20.21 -3.34
N TYR A 66 11.04 -20.69 -2.84
CA TYR A 66 11.54 -20.29 -1.51
C TYR A 66 11.90 -18.80 -1.38
N ARG A 67 12.37 -18.14 -2.45
CA ARG A 67 12.73 -16.71 -2.41
C ARG A 67 11.49 -15.82 -2.34
N VAL A 68 10.41 -16.22 -3.01
CA VAL A 68 9.11 -15.56 -2.92
C VAL A 68 8.61 -15.62 -1.48
N LEU A 69 8.73 -16.79 -0.84
CA LEU A 69 8.29 -17.00 0.54
C LEU A 69 9.06 -16.11 1.53
N ILE A 70 10.39 -16.05 1.43
CA ILE A 70 11.24 -15.16 2.25
C ILE A 70 10.86 -13.69 2.05
N THR A 71 10.68 -13.23 0.80
CA THR A 71 10.30 -11.83 0.54
C THR A 71 8.91 -11.49 1.09
N THR A 72 7.98 -12.44 1.08
CA THR A 72 6.64 -12.23 1.65
C THR A 72 6.69 -12.14 3.17
N THR A 73 7.46 -13.00 3.84
CA THR A 73 7.63 -12.94 5.30
C THR A 73 8.27 -11.62 5.74
N LEU A 74 9.33 -11.17 5.06
CA LEU A 74 9.98 -9.87 5.33
C LEU A 74 9.02 -8.69 5.19
N ARG A 75 8.12 -8.74 4.20
CA ARG A 75 7.11 -7.70 3.98
C ARG A 75 6.10 -7.60 5.12
N ILE A 76 5.62 -8.74 5.62
CA ILE A 76 4.68 -8.76 6.76
C ILE A 76 5.37 -8.16 7.99
N PHE A 77 6.61 -8.58 8.28
CA PHE A 77 7.40 -7.98 9.37
C PHE A 77 7.59 -6.47 9.20
N PHE A 78 7.88 -6.00 7.98
CA PHE A 78 8.05 -4.58 7.72
C PHE A 78 6.78 -3.77 8.01
N VAL A 79 5.62 -4.25 7.57
CA VAL A 79 4.33 -3.59 7.85
C VAL A 79 4.06 -3.55 9.36
N THR A 80 4.30 -4.66 10.07
CA THR A 80 4.08 -4.73 11.52
C THR A 80 5.03 -3.81 12.30
N ILE A 81 6.32 -3.78 11.96
CA ILE A 81 7.31 -2.90 12.61
C ILE A 81 6.93 -1.43 12.43
N CYS A 82 6.46 -1.04 11.24
CA CYS A 82 6.01 0.32 11.00
C CYS A 82 4.76 0.72 11.80
N ALA A 83 3.97 -0.24 12.28
CA ALA A 83 2.81 0.01 13.14
C ALA A 83 3.18 0.15 14.64
N VAL A 84 4.35 -0.35 15.06
CA VAL A 84 4.82 -0.31 16.47
C VAL A 84 4.79 1.09 17.09
N PRO A 85 5.22 2.18 16.42
CA PRO A 85 5.19 3.52 16.99
C PRO A 85 3.78 4.01 17.39
N PHE A 86 2.74 3.39 16.83
CA PHE A 86 1.35 3.77 17.04
C PHE A 86 0.61 2.88 18.05
N ILE A 87 1.26 1.83 18.58
CA ILE A 87 0.59 0.76 19.36
C ILE A 87 -0.13 1.23 20.62
N TYR A 88 0.30 2.36 21.19
CA TYR A 88 -0.30 2.93 22.41
C TYR A 88 -1.56 3.77 22.16
N ASN A 89 -1.88 4.09 20.91
CA ASN A 89 -3.03 4.93 20.54
C ASN A 89 -3.91 4.21 19.52
N PHE A 90 -5.03 3.65 19.99
CA PHE A 90 -5.94 2.89 19.16
C PHE A 90 -6.42 3.67 17.92
N GLU A 91 -6.70 4.97 18.05
CA GLU A 91 -7.11 5.83 16.93
C GLU A 91 -6.05 5.92 15.83
N LEU A 92 -4.76 6.00 16.20
CA LEU A 92 -3.66 6.09 15.24
C LEU A 92 -3.45 4.76 14.51
N ILE A 93 -3.58 3.63 15.22
CA ILE A 93 -3.52 2.29 14.61
C ILE A 93 -4.69 2.11 13.65
N ALA A 94 -5.90 2.48 14.06
CA ALA A 94 -7.08 2.38 13.22
C ALA A 94 -6.90 3.21 11.94
N ALA A 95 -6.44 4.46 12.05
CA ALA A 95 -6.16 5.30 10.89
C ALA A 95 -5.08 4.72 9.98
N TYR A 96 -4.01 4.18 10.56
CA TYR A 96 -2.96 3.49 9.81
C TYR A 96 -3.51 2.28 9.04
N LEU A 97 -4.32 1.43 9.68
CA LEU A 97 -4.93 0.24 9.08
C LEU A 97 -5.95 0.60 7.99
N ILE A 98 -6.76 1.64 8.20
CA ILE A 98 -7.70 2.13 7.19
C ILE A 98 -6.94 2.67 5.97
N GLY A 99 -5.85 3.41 6.20
CA GLY A 99 -4.97 3.86 5.12
C GLY A 99 -4.35 2.68 4.37
N PHE A 100 -3.82 1.69 5.10
CA PHE A 100 -3.23 0.49 4.50
C PHE A 100 -4.24 -0.32 3.68
N THR A 101 -5.48 -0.48 4.18
CA THR A 101 -6.53 -1.23 3.49
C THR A 101 -7.09 -0.50 2.27
N SER A 102 -7.12 0.84 2.29
CA SER A 102 -7.59 1.66 1.16
C SER A 102 -6.82 1.40 -0.14
N HIS A 103 -5.53 1.04 -0.03
CA HIS A 103 -4.70 0.64 -1.17
C HIS A 103 -5.32 -0.53 -1.97
N PHE A 104 -5.91 -1.51 -1.28
CA PHE A 104 -6.53 -2.66 -1.95
C PHE A 104 -7.79 -2.26 -2.73
N ILE A 105 -8.53 -1.26 -2.26
CA ILE A 105 -9.70 -0.71 -2.95
C ILE A 105 -9.25 -0.03 -4.25
N VAL A 106 -8.21 0.80 -4.20
CA VAL A 106 -7.64 1.48 -5.37
C VAL A 106 -7.07 0.46 -6.36
N LEU A 107 -6.37 -0.56 -5.86
CA LEU A 107 -5.85 -1.65 -6.68
C LEU A 107 -6.98 -2.39 -7.42
N GLY A 108 -8.04 -2.79 -6.71
CA GLY A 108 -9.19 -3.46 -7.28
C GLY A 108 -9.87 -2.62 -8.37
N TYR A 109 -10.11 -1.33 -8.08
CA TYR A 109 -10.67 -0.39 -9.06
C TYR A 109 -9.79 -0.27 -10.31
N CYS A 110 -8.46 -0.21 -10.13
CA CYS A 110 -7.53 -0.09 -11.23
C CYS A 110 -7.45 -1.35 -12.11
N ILE A 111 -7.68 -2.54 -11.53
CA ILE A 111 -7.75 -3.81 -12.26
C ILE A 111 -9.05 -3.87 -13.08
N ILE A 112 -10.20 -3.62 -12.47
CA ILE A 112 -11.52 -3.63 -13.15
C ILE A 112 -11.56 -2.58 -14.27
N SER A 113 -11.03 -1.38 -14.03
CA SER A 113 -10.91 -0.33 -15.04
C SER A 113 -10.05 -0.74 -16.25
N LYS A 114 -9.23 -1.79 -16.12
CA LYS A 114 -8.36 -2.30 -17.18
C LYS A 114 -9.04 -3.39 -18.01
N GLU A 115 -9.94 -4.19 -17.43
CA GLU A 115 -10.74 -5.21 -18.13
C GLU A 115 -11.91 -4.61 -18.93
N GLY A 116 -12.34 -3.39 -18.60
CA GLY A 116 -13.37 -2.65 -19.35
C GLY A 116 -12.88 -1.95 -20.64
N LYS A 117 -11.69 -2.28 -21.15
CA LYS A 117 -11.12 -1.77 -22.41
C LYS A 117 -10.53 -2.91 -23.22
#